data_AF-A0A2M8TF28-F1
#
_entry.id   AF-A0A2M8TF28-F1
#
_cell.length_a   1.000
_cell.length_b   1.000
_cell.length_c   1.000
_cell.angle_alpha   90.00
_cell.angle_beta   90.00
_cell.angle_gamma   90.00
#
_symmetry.space_group_name_H-M   'P 1'
#
loop_
_entity.id
_entity.type
_entity.pdbx_description
1 polymer ?
#
loop_
_entity_poly.entity_id
_entity_poly.type
_entity_poly.pdbx_seq_one_letter_code
_entity_poly.pdbx_strand_id
1 'polypeptide(L)'
;MKKNKILCAILVLLIVVISSGCSKSWKWKTTHVVIKEQEALEYLQKKYGKKFVCEGYCKSGRSRDTSKMIIHPKDDKTKRFTILKEYSPTYVEENGRDVRKDGYSYEDDYPSKLIEPMIDKRIKNTVGSQFPDVKYASYISDCGNINNDYKDKIDYDNFIKQEGETSDIKITVLVNYGDNFDKNKAAQKAYSFMKKVIDGKLVNTPIKIKASFYFVDSGNYNKDNIKSVRWDENDISGEYVDIHEKYNIKYSVDLESEDGLNYSQDIRDIENKMDSF
;
A
#
# COMPACT_ATOMS: atom_id res chain seq x y z
N MET A 1 22.08 -47.56 -31.79
CA MET A 1 20.65 -47.41 -31.38
C MET A 1 20.46 -47.12 -29.87
N LYS A 2 21.26 -46.25 -29.24
CA LYS A 2 21.06 -45.84 -27.82
C LYS A 2 20.80 -44.33 -27.61
N LYS A 3 21.04 -43.48 -28.62
CA LYS A 3 20.86 -42.02 -28.52
C LYS A 3 19.40 -41.57 -28.73
N ASN A 4 18.61 -42.30 -29.53
CA ASN A 4 17.22 -41.92 -29.82
C ASN A 4 16.24 -42.25 -28.68
N LYS A 5 16.59 -43.17 -27.76
CA LYS A 5 15.74 -43.50 -26.60
C LYS A 5 15.81 -42.45 -25.49
N ILE A 6 16.93 -41.71 -25.39
CA ILE A 6 17.13 -40.67 -24.37
C ILE A 6 16.36 -39.39 -24.75
N LEU A 7 16.30 -39.07 -26.05
CA LEU A 7 15.56 -37.92 -26.57
C LEU A 7 14.03 -38.06 -26.36
N CYS A 8 13.46 -39.25 -26.55
CA CYS A 8 12.03 -39.47 -26.28
C CYS A 8 11.69 -39.37 -24.78
N ALA A 9 12.58 -39.80 -23.88
CA ALA A 9 12.33 -39.72 -22.43
C ALA A 9 12.31 -38.26 -21.93
N ILE A 10 13.16 -37.39 -22.48
CA ILE A 10 13.20 -35.96 -22.13
C ILE A 10 11.96 -35.24 -22.66
N LEU A 11 11.48 -35.60 -23.86
CA LEU A 11 10.29 -35.01 -24.47
C LEU A 11 9.00 -35.39 -23.71
N VAL A 12 8.90 -36.63 -23.21
CA VAL A 12 7.75 -37.06 -22.40
C VAL A 12 7.76 -36.42 -21.01
N LEU A 13 8.94 -36.23 -20.39
CA LEU A 13 9.07 -35.51 -19.11
C LEU A 13 8.69 -34.02 -19.21
N LEU A 14 8.99 -33.36 -20.34
CA LEU A 14 8.58 -31.97 -20.58
C LEU A 14 7.07 -31.82 -20.78
N ILE A 15 6.39 -32.82 -21.35
CA ILE A 15 4.93 -32.79 -21.54
C ILE A 15 4.20 -33.03 -20.21
N VAL A 16 4.72 -33.89 -19.33
CA VAL A 16 4.08 -34.19 -18.04
C VAL A 16 4.16 -32.99 -17.07
N VAL A 17 5.26 -32.24 -17.04
CA VAL A 17 5.39 -31.04 -16.19
C VAL A 17 4.41 -29.91 -16.58
N ILE A 18 3.91 -29.90 -17.82
CA ILE A 18 2.95 -28.89 -18.31
C ILE A 18 1.49 -29.26 -17.94
N SER A 19 1.20 -30.50 -17.55
CA SER A 19 -0.18 -31.02 -17.47
C SER A 19 -0.76 -31.24 -16.06
N SER A 20 0.02 -31.04 -14.99
CA SER A 20 -0.46 -31.18 -13.59
C SER A 20 -0.63 -29.85 -12.85
N GLY A 21 -1.01 -28.79 -13.58
CA GLY A 21 -1.38 -27.49 -13.04
C GLY A 21 -2.77 -27.06 -13.47
N CYS A 22 -3.81 -27.80 -13.08
CA CYS A 22 -5.18 -27.30 -13.10
C CYS A 22 -5.32 -26.15 -12.09
N SER A 23 -5.07 -24.93 -12.54
CA SER A 23 -5.63 -23.73 -11.94
C SER A 23 -6.42 -22.96 -13.00
N LYS A 24 -7.56 -22.44 -12.55
CA LYS A 24 -8.65 -21.89 -13.35
C LYS A 24 -8.17 -20.85 -14.36
N SER A 25 -8.73 -20.94 -15.56
CA SER A 25 -8.46 -20.09 -16.70
C SER A 25 -8.72 -18.61 -16.41
N TRP A 26 -7.65 -17.82 -16.27
CA TRP A 26 -7.68 -16.42 -16.70
C TRP A 26 -7.16 -16.36 -18.14
N LYS A 27 -8.08 -16.13 -19.08
CA LYS A 27 -7.80 -15.91 -20.49
C LYS A 27 -7.13 -14.54 -20.70
N TRP A 28 -5.83 -14.46 -20.44
CA TRP A 28 -4.89 -13.51 -21.08
C TRP A 28 -3.49 -14.11 -20.99
N LYS A 29 -3.27 -15.25 -21.67
CA LYS A 29 -1.94 -15.87 -21.74
C LYS A 29 -1.20 -15.37 -22.98
N THR A 30 0.00 -14.85 -22.70
CA THR A 30 1.25 -15.07 -23.43
C THR A 30 1.34 -14.52 -24.84
N THR A 31 1.88 -13.32 -25.00
CA THR A 31 3.16 -13.02 -25.72
C THR A 31 3.63 -11.58 -25.43
N HIS A 32 3.20 -10.99 -24.30
CA HIS A 32 3.30 -9.55 -24.07
C HIS A 32 3.84 -9.19 -22.67
N VAL A 33 4.96 -9.80 -22.27
CA VAL A 33 5.87 -9.15 -21.31
C VAL A 33 6.62 -8.06 -22.11
N VAL A 34 5.91 -7.03 -22.63
CA VAL A 34 6.37 -6.21 -23.77
C VAL A 34 7.18 -5.01 -23.30
N ILE A 35 8.50 -5.14 -23.12
CA ILE A 35 9.52 -4.06 -23.02
C ILE A 35 9.32 -3.03 -21.88
N LYS A 36 8.16 -2.38 -21.79
CA LYS A 36 7.75 -1.42 -20.76
C LYS A 36 7.90 -1.96 -19.34
N GLU A 37 7.60 -3.25 -19.12
CA GLU A 37 7.78 -3.90 -17.82
C GLU A 37 9.26 -4.11 -17.51
N GLN A 38 10.07 -4.47 -18.51
CA GLN A 38 11.49 -4.76 -18.34
C GLN A 38 12.26 -3.50 -17.91
N GLU A 39 12.00 -2.35 -18.54
CA GLU A 39 12.64 -1.08 -18.17
C GLU A 39 12.30 -0.65 -16.74
N ALA A 40 11.04 -0.85 -16.31
CA ALA A 40 10.61 -0.56 -14.94
C ALA A 40 11.28 -1.49 -13.92
N LEU A 41 11.37 -2.79 -14.23
CA LEU A 41 12.06 -3.77 -13.38
C LEU A 41 13.56 -3.49 -13.30
N GLU A 42 14.19 -3.08 -14.40
CA GLU A 42 15.60 -2.66 -14.44
C GLU A 42 15.85 -1.40 -13.62
N TYR A 43 14.97 -0.40 -13.74
CA TYR A 43 14.98 0.79 -12.88
C TYR A 43 14.97 0.42 -11.39
N LEU A 44 14.02 -0.42 -10.97
CA LEU A 44 13.89 -0.85 -9.59
C LEU A 44 15.08 -1.68 -9.12
N GLN A 45 15.58 -2.59 -9.98
CA GLN A 45 16.75 -3.40 -9.66
C GLN A 45 18.00 -2.53 -9.50
N LYS A 46 18.17 -1.49 -10.32
CA LYS A 46 19.25 -0.52 -10.19
C LYS A 46 19.11 0.33 -8.92
N LYS A 47 17.90 0.79 -8.59
CA LYS A 47 17.62 1.65 -7.42
C LYS A 47 17.76 0.91 -6.10
N TYR A 48 17.21 -0.30 -6.00
CA TYR A 48 17.08 -1.04 -4.74
C TYR A 48 17.96 -2.30 -4.63
N GLY A 49 18.74 -2.64 -5.67
CA GLY A 49 19.67 -3.77 -5.65
C GLY A 49 19.01 -5.15 -5.56
N LYS A 50 17.69 -5.25 -5.77
CA LYS A 50 16.91 -6.50 -5.63
C LYS A 50 16.01 -6.75 -6.84
N LYS A 51 15.52 -7.98 -6.98
CA LYS A 51 14.64 -8.38 -8.09
C LYS A 51 13.18 -8.18 -7.72
N PHE A 52 12.41 -7.72 -8.70
CA PHE A 52 10.99 -7.44 -8.57
C PHE A 52 10.18 -8.24 -9.60
N VAL A 53 8.87 -8.28 -9.42
CA VAL A 53 7.91 -8.93 -10.31
C VAL A 53 6.77 -7.96 -10.57
N CYS A 54 6.42 -7.77 -11.85
CA CYS A 54 5.22 -7.05 -12.26
C CYS A 54 4.02 -8.00 -12.25
N GLU A 55 2.96 -7.66 -11.51
CA GLU A 55 1.70 -8.42 -11.48
C GLU A 55 0.71 -7.96 -12.54
N GLY A 56 0.83 -6.71 -12.99
CA GLY A 56 -0.05 -6.16 -14.01
C GLY A 56 -0.10 -4.64 -14.01
N TYR A 57 -1.18 -4.09 -14.58
CA TYR A 57 -1.39 -2.67 -14.77
C TYR A 57 -2.67 -2.22 -14.08
N CYS A 58 -2.68 -0.97 -13.61
CA CYS A 58 -3.89 -0.29 -13.19
C CYS A 58 -4.30 0.80 -14.19
N LYS A 59 -5.59 1.17 -14.19
CA LYS A 59 -6.11 2.23 -15.08
C LYS A 59 -5.44 3.56 -14.75
N SER A 60 -4.66 4.10 -15.68
CA SER A 60 -4.18 5.49 -15.64
C SER A 60 -5.21 6.43 -16.28
N GLY A 61 -5.25 7.68 -15.82
CA GLY A 61 -6.06 8.75 -16.40
C GLY A 61 -5.70 9.05 -17.86
N ARG A 62 -6.56 9.82 -18.53
CA ARG A 62 -6.73 10.01 -19.99
C ARG A 62 -5.54 10.61 -20.79
N SER A 63 -4.29 10.56 -20.34
CA SER A 63 -3.12 11.00 -21.12
C SER A 63 -2.46 9.84 -21.88
N ARG A 64 -1.98 10.13 -23.09
CA ARG A 64 -1.27 9.17 -23.94
C ARG A 64 0.10 8.90 -23.31
N ASP A 65 0.37 7.64 -22.97
CA ASP A 65 1.64 7.07 -22.49
C ASP A 65 1.96 7.06 -20.98
N THR A 66 1.02 7.44 -20.11
CA THR A 66 1.16 7.16 -18.67
C THR A 66 0.75 5.72 -18.37
N SER A 67 1.65 4.90 -17.80
CA SER A 67 1.34 3.52 -17.39
C SER A 67 1.63 3.36 -15.90
N LYS A 68 0.64 2.94 -15.11
CA LYS A 68 0.82 2.61 -13.70
C LYS A 68 0.80 1.08 -13.54
N MET A 69 1.87 0.52 -13.00
CA MET A 69 2.10 -0.93 -12.88
C MET A 69 2.10 -1.36 -11.42
N ILE A 70 1.60 -2.57 -11.15
CA ILE A 70 1.60 -3.18 -9.82
C ILE A 70 2.82 -4.11 -9.73
N ILE A 71 3.68 -3.87 -8.73
CA ILE A 71 4.96 -4.56 -8.56
C ILE A 71 5.09 -5.07 -7.12
N HIS A 72 5.84 -6.15 -6.93
CA HIS A 72 6.32 -6.57 -5.61
C HIS A 72 7.77 -7.11 -5.67
N PRO A 73 8.51 -7.11 -4.54
CA PRO A 73 9.76 -7.83 -4.42
C PRO A 73 9.58 -9.32 -4.72
N LYS A 74 10.51 -9.94 -5.44
CA LYS A 74 10.41 -11.35 -5.84
C LYS A 74 10.29 -12.31 -4.64
N ASP A 75 10.87 -11.93 -3.51
CA ASP A 75 10.91 -12.67 -2.25
C ASP A 75 9.79 -12.30 -1.26
N ASP A 76 9.00 -11.27 -1.55
CA ASP A 76 7.95 -10.76 -0.64
C ASP A 76 6.74 -10.23 -1.43
N LYS A 77 5.81 -11.14 -1.76
CA LYS A 77 4.56 -10.78 -2.45
C LYS A 77 3.66 -9.88 -1.62
N THR A 78 3.87 -9.79 -0.30
CA THR A 78 3.00 -8.98 0.57
C THR A 78 3.26 -7.49 0.46
N LYS A 79 4.43 -7.09 -0.06
CA LYS A 79 4.79 -5.70 -0.33
C LYS A 79 4.50 -5.33 -1.77
N ARG A 80 3.22 -5.34 -2.11
CA ARG A 80 2.75 -4.80 -3.39
C ARG A 80 2.78 -3.28 -3.36
N PHE A 81 3.17 -2.69 -4.46
CA PHE A 81 3.40 -1.26 -4.61
C PHE A 81 3.22 -0.89 -6.08
N THR A 82 3.06 0.39 -6.39
CA THR A 82 2.87 0.90 -7.73
C THR A 82 4.07 1.67 -8.25
N ILE A 83 4.29 1.55 -9.56
CA ILE A 83 5.24 2.40 -10.28
C ILE A 83 4.50 3.15 -11.38
N LEU A 84 4.69 4.46 -11.42
CA LEU A 84 4.24 5.34 -12.48
C LEU A 84 5.36 5.47 -13.51
N LYS A 85 5.07 5.09 -14.75
CA LYS A 85 5.89 5.43 -15.91
C LYS A 85 5.25 6.63 -16.60
N GLU A 86 6.00 7.72 -16.71
CA GLU A 86 5.57 8.94 -17.38
C GLU A 86 6.54 9.30 -18.50
N TYR A 87 6.00 9.73 -19.64
CA TYR A 87 6.81 10.22 -20.75
C TYR A 87 7.36 11.60 -20.39
N SER A 88 8.68 11.70 -20.32
CA SER A 88 9.39 12.89 -19.87
C SER A 88 10.59 13.16 -20.80
N PRO A 89 10.38 13.91 -21.90
CA PRO A 89 11.46 14.28 -22.80
C PRO A 89 12.39 15.29 -22.12
N THR A 90 13.69 15.08 -22.26
CA THR A 90 14.72 15.98 -21.74
C THR A 90 15.41 16.69 -22.89
N TYR A 91 15.91 17.91 -22.66
CA TYR A 91 16.78 18.60 -23.61
C TYR A 91 18.20 18.52 -23.08
N VAL A 92 19.13 18.08 -23.93
CA VAL A 92 20.55 18.04 -23.60
C VAL A 92 21.33 18.80 -24.66
N GLU A 93 22.36 19.52 -24.22
CA GLU A 93 23.23 20.25 -25.14
C GLU A 93 24.18 19.27 -25.84
N GLU A 94 24.08 19.17 -27.16
CA GLU A 94 25.00 18.41 -28.01
C GLU A 94 25.54 19.34 -29.10
N ASN A 95 26.87 19.53 -29.11
CA ASN A 95 27.55 20.43 -30.06
C ASN A 95 27.00 21.86 -30.07
N GLY A 96 26.67 22.41 -28.89
CA GLY A 96 26.15 23.78 -28.76
C GLY A 96 24.70 23.96 -29.21
N ARG A 97 23.92 22.88 -29.31
CA ARG A 97 22.48 22.91 -29.63
C ARG A 97 21.70 22.07 -28.64
N ASP A 98 20.54 22.55 -28.25
CA ASP A 98 19.59 21.75 -27.47
C ASP A 98 18.97 20.66 -28.34
N VAL A 99 19.26 19.41 -28.00
CA VAL A 99 18.69 18.23 -28.65
C VAL A 99 17.68 17.60 -27.72
N ARG A 100 16.45 17.44 -28.20
CA ARG A 100 15.40 16.69 -27.49
C ARG A 100 15.76 15.20 -27.46
N LYS A 101 15.82 14.64 -26.25
CA LYS A 101 15.89 13.21 -26.00
C LYS A 101 14.57 12.74 -25.40
N ASP A 102 13.87 11.93 -26.18
CA ASP A 102 12.68 11.25 -25.72
C ASP A 102 13.05 10.21 -24.66
N GLY A 103 12.31 10.19 -23.56
CA GLY A 103 12.60 9.34 -22.42
C GLY A 103 11.39 9.16 -21.52
N TYR A 104 11.54 8.29 -20.53
CA TYR A 104 10.53 8.04 -19.51
C TYR A 104 11.13 8.27 -18.13
N SER A 105 10.37 8.94 -17.27
CA SER A 105 10.60 8.96 -15.83
C SER A 105 9.83 7.82 -15.17
N TYR A 106 10.36 7.38 -14.04
CA TYR A 106 9.79 6.34 -13.21
C TYR A 106 9.69 6.85 -11.78
N GLU A 107 8.51 6.72 -11.19
CA GLU A 107 8.24 7.07 -9.80
C GLU A 107 7.60 5.87 -9.12
N ASP A 108 8.10 5.47 -7.96
CA ASP A 108 7.65 4.27 -7.27
C ASP A 108 7.35 4.56 -5.80
N ASP A 109 6.28 3.95 -5.29
CA ASP A 109 5.83 4.04 -3.89
C ASP A 109 6.45 2.93 -3.00
N TYR A 110 7.51 2.26 -3.46
CA TYR A 110 8.21 1.26 -2.66
C TYR A 110 8.78 1.83 -1.34
N PRO A 111 9.31 3.07 -1.27
CA PRO A 111 9.77 3.66 -0.02
C PRO A 111 8.68 3.68 1.05
N SER A 112 7.44 4.01 0.67
CA SER A 112 6.28 3.93 1.55
C SER A 112 6.11 2.52 2.11
N LYS A 113 6.20 1.48 1.28
CA LYS A 113 6.09 0.07 1.74
C LYS A 113 7.22 -0.37 2.67
N LEU A 114 8.35 0.32 2.68
CA LEU A 114 9.42 0.08 3.65
C LEU A 114 9.15 0.77 5.00
N ILE A 115 8.43 1.89 5.00
CA ILE A 115 8.11 2.70 6.18
C ILE A 115 6.88 2.19 6.93
N GLU A 116 5.85 1.71 6.23
CA GLU A 116 4.58 1.26 6.84
C GLU A 116 4.78 0.26 8.01
N PRO A 117 5.64 -0.77 7.92
CA PRO A 117 5.88 -1.66 9.08
C PRO A 117 6.53 -0.95 10.27
N MET A 118 7.28 0.13 10.03
CA MET A 118 7.89 0.94 11.09
C MET A 118 6.83 1.79 11.79
N ILE A 119 5.86 2.34 11.05
CA ILE A 119 4.68 3.04 11.60
C ILE A 119 3.89 2.09 12.49
N ASP A 120 3.51 0.92 11.97
CA ASP A 120 2.78 -0.11 12.73
C ASP A 120 3.49 -0.45 14.04
N LYS A 121 4.82 -0.63 13.99
CA LYS A 121 5.63 -0.93 15.18
C LYS A 121 5.64 0.23 16.18
N ARG A 122 5.75 1.48 15.72
CA ARG A 122 5.72 2.67 16.58
C ARG A 122 4.35 2.81 17.25
N ILE A 123 3.25 2.70 16.49
CA ILE A 123 1.90 2.68 17.05
C ILE A 123 1.79 1.58 18.11
N LYS A 124 2.23 0.35 17.81
CA LYS A 124 2.18 -0.78 18.76
C LYS A 124 2.89 -0.49 20.07
N ASN A 125 4.06 0.11 19.99
CA ASN A 125 4.85 0.46 21.17
C ASN A 125 4.19 1.58 21.98
N THR A 126 3.50 2.50 21.31
CA THR A 126 2.80 3.64 21.93
C THR A 126 1.48 3.24 22.59
N VAL A 127 0.63 2.52 21.88
CA VAL A 127 -0.71 2.13 22.38
C VAL A 127 -0.66 0.87 23.25
N GLY A 128 0.40 0.06 23.10
CA GLY A 128 0.66 -1.13 23.92
C GLY A 128 -0.54 -2.08 24.01
N SER A 129 -0.78 -2.61 25.21
CA SER A 129 -1.91 -3.49 25.52
C SER A 129 -3.17 -2.75 25.98
N GLN A 130 -3.21 -1.42 25.87
CA GLN A 130 -4.30 -0.60 26.43
C GLN A 130 -5.58 -0.64 25.59
N PHE A 131 -5.47 -1.11 24.34
CA PHE A 131 -6.59 -1.26 23.42
C PHE A 131 -6.65 -2.72 22.94
N PRO A 132 -6.97 -3.69 23.83
CA PRO A 132 -6.95 -5.12 23.51
C PRO A 132 -8.02 -5.54 22.49
N ASP A 133 -9.02 -4.70 22.30
CA ASP A 133 -10.17 -4.87 21.42
C ASP A 133 -10.05 -4.04 20.13
N VAL A 134 -8.83 -3.58 19.83
CA VAL A 134 -8.52 -2.80 18.62
C VAL A 134 -7.53 -3.55 17.74
N LYS A 135 -7.83 -3.64 16.46
CA LYS A 135 -6.88 -4.04 15.41
C LYS A 135 -6.63 -2.83 14.52
N TYR A 136 -5.39 -2.62 14.08
CA TYR A 136 -5.08 -1.55 13.14
C TYR A 136 -4.02 -1.97 12.12
N ALA A 137 -4.03 -1.30 10.97
CA ALA A 137 -2.98 -1.34 9.97
C ALA A 137 -2.78 0.07 9.41
N SER A 138 -1.52 0.47 9.24
CA SER A 138 -1.18 1.75 8.63
C SER A 138 -0.74 1.60 7.18
N TYR A 139 -0.95 2.68 6.42
CA TYR A 139 -0.34 2.90 5.12
C TYR A 139 0.03 4.37 4.94
N ILE A 140 0.92 4.65 3.99
CA ILE A 140 1.12 6.01 3.51
C ILE A 140 0.25 6.19 2.26
N SER A 141 -0.55 7.25 2.23
CA SER A 141 -1.14 7.72 0.97
C SER A 141 -0.22 8.80 0.42
N ASP A 142 0.49 8.46 -0.65
CA ASP A 142 1.36 9.39 -1.36
C ASP A 142 0.49 10.26 -2.27
N CYS A 143 0.32 11.54 -1.92
CA CYS A 143 -0.44 12.51 -2.74
C CYS A 143 0.47 13.29 -3.71
N GLY A 144 1.77 12.99 -3.74
CA GLY A 144 2.76 13.63 -4.59
C GLY A 144 3.97 12.72 -4.90
N ASN A 145 4.95 13.26 -5.60
CA ASN A 145 6.11 12.50 -6.06
C ASN A 145 7.06 12.28 -4.89
N ILE A 146 7.22 11.02 -4.46
CA ILE A 146 8.17 10.64 -3.41
C ILE A 146 9.60 10.96 -3.88
N ASN A 147 10.45 11.45 -2.99
CA ASN A 147 11.85 11.67 -3.30
C ASN A 147 12.51 10.41 -3.89
N ASN A 148 13.17 10.55 -5.04
CA ASN A 148 13.78 9.43 -5.77
C ASN A 148 15.11 8.93 -5.17
N ASP A 149 15.64 9.59 -4.14
CA ASP A 149 16.95 9.24 -3.56
C ASP A 149 16.90 8.09 -2.55
N TYR A 150 15.71 7.56 -2.22
CA TYR A 150 15.60 6.43 -1.30
C TYR A 150 16.16 5.14 -1.88
N LYS A 151 16.86 4.41 -1.01
CA LYS A 151 17.37 3.06 -1.26
C LYS A 151 16.61 2.05 -0.41
N ASP A 152 17.05 0.80 -0.48
CA ASP A 152 16.49 -0.32 0.27
C ASP A 152 16.55 -0.16 1.81
N LYS A 153 17.50 0.63 2.31
CA LYS A 153 17.56 1.05 3.71
C LYS A 153 17.04 2.48 3.85
N ILE A 154 15.83 2.61 4.35
CA ILE A 154 15.17 3.89 4.60
C ILE A 154 15.26 4.29 6.07
N ASP A 155 15.52 5.57 6.32
CA ASP A 155 15.44 6.16 7.66
C ASP A 155 14.05 6.77 7.86
N TYR A 156 13.40 6.40 8.96
CA TYR A 156 12.03 6.82 9.23
C TYR A 156 11.90 8.32 9.41
N ASP A 157 12.71 8.91 10.28
CA ASP A 157 12.57 10.32 10.64
C ASP A 157 12.98 11.21 9.45
N ASN A 158 13.95 10.78 8.65
CA ASN A 158 14.28 11.44 7.39
C ASN A 158 13.13 11.33 6.36
N PHE A 159 12.53 10.16 6.19
CA PHE A 159 11.39 9.98 5.27
C PHE A 159 10.23 10.89 5.66
N ILE A 160 9.82 10.85 6.93
CA ILE A 160 8.71 11.68 7.43
C ILE A 160 9.01 13.17 7.28
N LYS A 161 10.27 13.59 7.43
CA LYS A 161 10.68 14.98 7.23
C LYS A 161 10.64 15.40 5.76
N GLN A 162 11.02 14.51 4.84
CA GLN A 162 11.12 14.81 3.41
C GLN A 162 9.76 14.73 2.70
N GLU A 163 8.94 13.74 3.03
CA GLU A 163 7.66 13.48 2.36
C GLU A 163 6.45 14.01 3.14
N GLY A 164 6.64 14.55 4.34
CA GLY A 164 5.54 14.95 5.23
C GLY A 164 4.64 16.06 4.71
N GLU A 165 5.10 16.84 3.73
CA GLU A 165 4.29 17.89 3.08
C GLU A 165 3.37 17.34 1.97
N THR A 166 3.71 16.17 1.39
CA THR A 166 3.05 15.61 0.20
C THR A 166 2.35 14.28 0.47
N SER A 167 2.49 13.75 1.68
CA SER A 167 2.01 12.42 2.05
C SER A 167 1.19 12.47 3.34
N ASP A 168 0.20 11.58 3.46
CA ASP A 168 -0.50 11.36 4.73
C ASP A 168 -0.16 9.97 5.28
N ILE A 169 -0.08 9.85 6.61
CA ILE A 169 -0.21 8.56 7.28
C ILE A 169 -1.70 8.25 7.44
N LYS A 170 -2.13 7.12 6.92
CA LYS A 170 -3.48 6.59 7.08
C LYS A 170 -3.47 5.39 8.02
N ILE A 171 -4.45 5.31 8.91
CA ILE A 171 -4.60 4.21 9.87
C ILE A 171 -6.01 3.66 9.74
N THR A 172 -6.13 2.42 9.29
CA THR A 172 -7.40 1.68 9.33
C THR A 172 -7.52 0.99 10.69
N VAL A 173 -8.60 1.25 11.43
CA VAL A 173 -8.80 0.76 12.79
C VAL A 173 -10.12 -0.01 12.89
N LEU A 174 -10.08 -1.28 13.29
CA LEU A 174 -11.26 -2.05 13.68
C LEU A 174 -11.39 -2.08 15.20
N VAL A 175 -12.57 -1.71 15.70
CA VAL A 175 -12.89 -1.67 17.13
C VAL A 175 -14.01 -2.65 17.42
N ASN A 176 -13.78 -3.62 18.32
CA ASN A 176 -14.82 -4.52 18.79
C ASN A 176 -15.70 -3.82 19.83
N TYR A 177 -16.97 -3.55 19.51
CA TYR A 177 -17.90 -2.95 20.47
C TYR A 177 -18.66 -3.98 21.32
N GLY A 178 -18.43 -5.28 21.11
CA GLY A 178 -19.14 -6.35 21.82
C GLY A 178 -20.59 -6.50 21.35
N ASP A 179 -21.49 -6.75 22.29
CA ASP A 179 -22.90 -7.04 21.98
C ASP A 179 -23.75 -5.78 21.80
N ASN A 180 -23.39 -4.68 22.47
CA ASN A 180 -24.16 -3.44 22.49
C ASN A 180 -23.28 -2.24 22.15
N PHE A 181 -23.58 -1.59 21.03
CA PHE A 181 -22.88 -0.38 20.63
C PHE A 181 -23.31 0.82 21.48
N ASP A 182 -22.34 1.48 22.10
CA ASP A 182 -22.50 2.72 22.86
C ASP A 182 -21.69 3.81 22.16
N LYS A 183 -22.41 4.75 21.54
CA LYS A 183 -21.83 5.79 20.68
C LYS A 183 -20.83 6.66 21.44
N ASN A 184 -21.13 7.01 22.69
CA ASN A 184 -20.26 7.84 23.51
C ASN A 184 -18.98 7.10 23.90
N LYS A 185 -19.08 5.83 24.32
CA LYS A 185 -17.90 4.99 24.60
C LYS A 185 -17.04 4.78 23.36
N ALA A 186 -17.67 4.56 22.21
CA ALA A 186 -16.99 4.44 20.93
C ALA A 186 -16.20 5.72 20.58
N ALA A 187 -16.82 6.89 20.74
CA ALA A 187 -16.19 8.19 20.50
C ALA A 187 -15.01 8.45 21.44
N GLN A 188 -15.18 8.19 22.75
CA GLN A 188 -14.10 8.28 23.73
C GLN A 188 -12.93 7.36 23.38
N LYS A 189 -13.22 6.16 22.88
CA LYS A 189 -12.20 5.17 22.52
C LYS A 189 -11.40 5.58 21.29
N ALA A 190 -12.09 6.03 20.24
CA ALA A 190 -11.45 6.55 19.03
C ALA A 190 -10.59 7.78 19.34
N TYR A 191 -11.13 8.73 20.13
CA TYR A 191 -10.38 9.88 20.63
C TYR A 191 -9.13 9.45 21.40
N SER A 192 -9.27 8.54 22.38
CA SER A 192 -8.17 8.10 23.24
C SER A 192 -7.08 7.40 22.43
N PHE A 193 -7.45 6.56 21.46
CA PHE A 193 -6.50 5.91 20.58
C PHE A 193 -5.71 6.94 19.78
N MET A 194 -6.40 7.84 19.08
CA MET A 194 -5.77 8.87 18.25
C MET A 194 -4.88 9.79 19.09
N LYS A 195 -5.37 10.26 20.24
CA LYS A 195 -4.60 11.06 21.18
C LYS A 195 -3.33 10.36 21.64
N LYS A 196 -3.38 9.07 21.98
CA LYS A 196 -2.16 8.34 22.37
C LYS A 196 -1.16 8.21 21.23
N VAL A 197 -1.63 7.94 20.01
CA VAL A 197 -0.75 7.87 18.84
C VAL A 197 0.01 9.19 18.65
N ILE A 198 -0.68 10.33 18.74
CA ILE A 198 -0.10 11.67 18.58
C ILE A 198 0.78 12.06 19.77
N ASP A 199 0.29 11.93 21.01
CA ASP A 199 1.06 12.24 22.22
C ASP A 199 2.31 11.34 22.36
N GLY A 200 2.25 10.12 21.83
CA GLY A 200 3.37 9.19 21.75
C GLY A 200 4.38 9.51 20.66
N LYS A 201 4.24 10.66 19.97
CA LYS A 201 5.15 11.16 18.95
C LYS A 201 5.38 10.13 17.84
N LEU A 202 4.29 9.67 17.21
CA LEU A 202 4.41 8.84 16.01
C LEU A 202 5.35 9.51 14.99
N VAL A 203 5.27 10.83 14.90
CA VAL A 203 6.07 11.68 14.02
C VAL A 203 6.66 12.85 14.81
N ASN A 204 7.79 13.39 14.35
CA ASN A 204 8.49 14.52 14.98
C ASN A 204 8.51 15.78 14.09
N THR A 205 7.99 15.67 12.87
CA THR A 205 7.81 16.77 11.92
C THR A 205 6.39 16.76 11.40
N PRO A 206 5.88 17.90 10.89
CA PRO A 206 4.53 17.98 10.37
C PRO A 206 4.28 16.94 9.27
N ILE A 207 3.25 16.11 9.47
CA ILE A 207 2.67 15.21 8.46
C ILE A 207 1.26 14.88 8.90
N LYS A 208 0.31 14.90 7.96
CA LYS A 208 -1.08 14.61 8.28
C LYS A 208 -1.26 13.15 8.68
N ILE A 209 -2.00 12.91 9.77
CA ILE A 209 -2.38 11.56 10.21
C ILE A 209 -3.90 11.46 10.19
N LYS A 210 -4.44 10.55 9.37
CA LYS A 210 -5.86 10.22 9.33
C LYS A 210 -6.10 8.81 9.83
N ALA A 211 -7.11 8.62 10.66
CA ALA A 211 -7.50 7.33 11.19
C ALA A 211 -8.99 7.07 10.96
N SER A 212 -9.30 5.99 10.24
CA SER A 212 -10.66 5.54 9.97
C SER A 212 -11.03 4.42 10.94
N PHE A 213 -11.97 4.69 11.83
CA PHE A 213 -12.45 3.77 12.84
C PHE A 213 -13.73 3.09 12.38
N TYR A 214 -13.69 1.77 12.32
CA TYR A 214 -14.80 0.91 11.95
C TYR A 214 -15.22 0.07 13.16
N PHE A 215 -16.46 0.25 13.61
CA PHE A 215 -16.97 -0.43 14.80
C PHE A 215 -17.73 -1.69 14.39
N VAL A 216 -17.28 -2.82 14.90
CA VAL A 216 -17.78 -4.16 14.53
C VAL A 216 -18.14 -4.98 15.76
N ASP A 217 -19.08 -5.90 15.60
CA ASP A 217 -19.38 -6.89 16.63
C ASP A 217 -18.22 -7.89 16.80
N SER A 218 -18.26 -8.68 17.88
CA SER A 218 -17.22 -9.66 18.18
C SER A 218 -17.08 -10.77 17.12
N GLY A 219 -18.17 -11.13 16.43
CA GLY A 219 -18.13 -12.13 15.36
C GLY A 219 -17.35 -11.63 14.14
N ASN A 220 -17.60 -10.39 13.74
CA ASN A 220 -16.94 -9.72 12.62
C ASN A 220 -15.52 -9.28 12.97
N TYR A 221 -15.26 -8.82 14.20
CA TYR A 221 -13.92 -8.45 14.65
C TYR A 221 -12.92 -9.61 14.51
N ASN A 222 -13.36 -10.84 14.75
CA ASN A 222 -12.50 -12.02 14.67
C ASN A 222 -12.25 -12.50 13.24
N LYS A 223 -12.88 -11.90 12.23
CA LYS A 223 -12.68 -12.24 10.82
C LYS A 223 -11.42 -11.56 10.27
N ASP A 224 -10.55 -12.38 9.69
CA ASP A 224 -9.32 -11.99 8.97
C ASP A 224 -8.30 -11.11 9.73
N ASN A 225 -7.19 -10.88 9.02
CA ASN A 225 -6.14 -9.95 9.40
C ASN A 225 -6.52 -8.53 8.94
N ILE A 226 -6.39 -7.54 9.82
CA ILE A 226 -6.61 -6.11 9.52
C ILE A 226 -5.82 -5.60 8.31
N LYS A 227 -4.68 -6.22 7.98
CA LYS A 227 -3.94 -5.90 6.75
C LYS A 227 -4.71 -6.17 5.45
N SER A 228 -5.67 -7.09 5.48
CA SER A 228 -6.57 -7.36 4.34
C SER A 228 -7.71 -6.35 4.21
N VAL A 229 -7.83 -5.46 5.19
CA VAL A 229 -8.90 -4.47 5.34
C VAL A 229 -8.42 -3.06 4.99
N ARG A 230 -7.10 -2.91 4.89
CA ARG A 230 -6.44 -1.69 4.47
C ARG A 230 -6.85 -1.36 3.04
N TRP A 231 -7.59 -0.28 2.87
CA TRP A 231 -7.83 0.29 1.55
C TRP A 231 -6.63 1.13 1.16
N ASP A 232 -5.69 0.49 0.46
CA ASP A 232 -4.62 1.22 -0.21
C ASP A 232 -5.19 1.72 -1.53
N GLU A 233 -5.31 3.04 -1.71
CA GLU A 233 -5.81 3.65 -2.96
C GLU A 233 -4.98 3.22 -4.18
N ASN A 234 -3.76 2.71 -3.95
CA ASN A 234 -2.87 2.16 -4.96
C ASN A 234 -3.05 0.64 -5.20
N ASP A 235 -3.75 -0.08 -4.33
CA ASP A 235 -4.07 -1.50 -4.48
C ASP A 235 -5.34 -1.69 -5.32
N ILE A 236 -5.16 -1.75 -6.63
CA ILE A 236 -6.22 -1.93 -7.62
C ILE A 236 -6.30 -3.41 -8.05
N SER A 237 -5.77 -4.34 -7.22
CA SER A 237 -6.10 -5.75 -7.42
C SER A 237 -7.62 -5.86 -7.30
N GLY A 238 -8.30 -6.28 -8.38
CA GLY A 238 -9.76 -6.18 -8.55
C GLY A 238 -10.63 -6.98 -7.56
N GLU A 239 -10.07 -7.35 -6.41
CA GLU A 239 -10.71 -7.90 -5.22
C GLU A 239 -11.08 -6.77 -4.25
N TYR A 240 -11.62 -5.65 -4.75
CA TYR A 240 -12.23 -4.66 -3.86
C TYR A 240 -13.44 -5.32 -3.20
N VAL A 241 -13.28 -5.68 -1.94
CA VAL A 241 -14.39 -6.04 -1.07
C VAL A 241 -14.65 -4.81 -0.23
N ASP A 242 -15.81 -4.20 -0.39
CA ASP A 242 -16.24 -3.10 0.45
C ASP A 242 -16.15 -3.56 1.92
N ILE A 243 -15.37 -2.84 2.71
CA ILE A 243 -15.17 -3.14 4.12
C ILE A 243 -16.51 -3.12 4.88
N HIS A 244 -17.41 -2.21 4.50
CA HIS A 244 -18.73 -2.09 5.11
C HIS A 244 -19.54 -3.37 4.88
N GLU A 245 -19.53 -3.91 3.67
CA GLU A 245 -20.21 -5.17 3.35
C GLU A 245 -19.52 -6.37 4.01
N LYS A 246 -18.19 -6.45 3.92
CA LYS A 246 -17.40 -7.58 4.43
C LYS A 246 -17.59 -7.79 5.93
N TYR A 247 -17.64 -6.69 6.68
CA TYR A 247 -17.69 -6.71 8.14
C TYR A 247 -19.05 -6.27 8.71
N ASN A 248 -20.04 -6.02 7.85
CA ASN A 248 -21.35 -5.50 8.24
C ASN A 248 -21.24 -4.26 9.15
N ILE A 249 -20.40 -3.30 8.72
CA ILE A 249 -20.09 -2.11 9.53
C ILE A 249 -21.28 -1.17 9.49
N LYS A 250 -21.89 -0.98 10.66
CA LYS A 250 -22.99 -0.04 10.86
C LYS A 250 -22.52 1.33 11.29
N TYR A 251 -21.35 1.41 11.94
CA TYR A 251 -20.83 2.66 12.49
C TYR A 251 -19.37 2.84 12.14
N SER A 252 -19.01 4.04 11.69
CA SER A 252 -17.63 4.45 11.52
C SER A 252 -17.42 5.93 11.83
N VAL A 253 -16.17 6.31 12.07
CA VAL A 253 -15.77 7.72 12.17
C VAL A 253 -14.35 7.91 11.67
N ASP A 254 -14.12 9.00 10.95
CA ASP A 254 -12.80 9.43 10.54
C ASP A 254 -12.29 10.54 11.46
N LEU A 255 -11.10 10.34 12.01
CA LEU A 255 -10.39 11.30 12.84
C LEU A 255 -9.11 11.74 12.13
N GLU A 256 -8.72 13.00 12.32
CA GLU A 256 -7.52 13.54 11.68
C GLU A 256 -6.76 14.49 12.61
N SER A 257 -5.44 14.45 12.48
CA SER A 257 -4.49 15.45 12.95
C SER A 257 -3.81 16.03 11.72
N GLU A 258 -4.02 17.32 11.47
CA GLU A 258 -3.51 18.01 10.28
C GLU A 258 -1.98 18.10 10.24
N ASP A 259 -1.34 18.17 11.40
CA ASP A 259 0.11 18.27 11.54
C ASP A 259 0.75 16.99 12.07
N GLY A 260 -0.03 16.04 12.58
CA GLY A 260 0.48 14.81 13.23
C GLY A 260 1.20 15.05 14.56
N LEU A 261 1.24 16.30 15.04
CA LEU A 261 1.96 16.73 16.24
C LEU A 261 0.98 17.10 17.36
N ASN A 262 -0.21 17.60 17.01
CA ASN A 262 -1.23 18.04 17.95
C ASN A 262 -2.58 17.37 17.66
N TYR A 263 -3.34 17.10 18.72
CA TYR A 263 -4.67 16.51 18.60
C TYR A 263 -5.62 17.00 19.69
N SER A 264 -6.69 17.68 19.28
CA SER A 264 -7.63 18.35 20.19
C SER A 264 -9.08 18.35 19.70
N GLN A 265 -9.54 17.27 19.07
CA GLN A 265 -10.95 17.16 18.66
C GLN A 265 -11.88 17.01 19.88
N ASP A 266 -13.07 17.63 19.86
CA ASP A 266 -14.10 17.47 20.91
C ASP A 266 -14.79 16.09 20.74
N ILE A 267 -14.95 15.36 21.85
CA ILE A 267 -15.55 14.03 21.85
C ILE A 267 -17.00 14.07 21.34
N ARG A 268 -17.75 15.14 21.61
CA ARG A 268 -19.13 15.31 21.12
C ARG A 268 -19.17 15.50 19.60
N ASP A 269 -18.17 16.16 19.02
CA ASP A 269 -18.07 16.28 17.56
C ASP A 269 -17.77 14.92 16.92
N ILE A 270 -16.91 14.12 17.55
CA ILE A 270 -16.64 12.73 17.13
C ILE A 270 -17.91 11.90 17.22
N GLU A 271 -18.64 12.00 18.33
CA GLU A 271 -19.91 11.31 18.52
C GLU A 271 -20.95 11.75 17.47
N ASN A 272 -21.03 13.03 17.12
CA ASN A 272 -21.97 13.53 16.12
C ASN A 272 -21.59 13.09 14.69
N LYS A 273 -20.30 12.96 14.38
CA LYS A 273 -19.77 12.52 13.08
C LYS A 273 -19.81 11.01 12.84
N MET A 274 -20.13 10.21 13.87
CA MET A 274 -20.26 8.77 13.67
C MET A 274 -21.45 8.47 12.77
N ASP A 275 -21.13 8.12 11.53
CA ASP A 275 -22.08 7.77 10.49
C ASP A 275 -22.74 6.43 10.81
N SER A 276 -24.05 6.35 10.53
CA SER A 276 -24.78 5.08 10.53
C SER A 276 -25.14 4.69 9.11
N PHE A 277 -24.69 3.52 8.65
CA PHE A 277 -24.96 2.99 7.31
C PHE A 277 -26.11 1.97 7.31
#